data_AF-A0A3D6A8K5-F1
#
_entry.id   AF-A0A3D6A8K5-F1
#
_cell.length_a   1.000
_cell.length_b   1.000
_cell.length_c   1.000
_cell.angle_alpha   90.00
_cell.angle_beta   90.00
_cell.angle_gamma   90.00
#
_symmetry.space_group_name_H-M   'P 1'
#
loop_
_entity.id
_entity.type
_entity.pdbx_description
1 polymer ?
#
loop_
_entity_poly.entity_id
_entity_poly.type
_entity_poly.pdbx_seq_one_letter_code
_entity_poly.pdbx_strand_id
1 'polypeptide(L)'
;AKPWPWNRKKSNFSKKKNFNLKPDANLPMGAAPMIAKKAFEVEVQIEKQGNGILVAQGGDTHGWSLFIQEGVIHFIICLAGKVEKVKATEKLGNKDLKISTKLDSSGEVNLYSGNRKLGSGKVSGLVKEMPVDGLQVGRDEGGSVGEDPESFAFDGKIKKVKIKIY
;
A
#
# COMPACT_ATOMS: atom_id res chain seq x y z
N ALA A 1 -6.35 49.66 -7.16
CA ALA A 1 -6.56 48.47 -6.31
C ALA A 1 -5.42 47.49 -6.54
N LYS A 2 -4.70 47.05 -5.50
CA LYS A 2 -3.64 46.04 -5.65
C LYS A 2 -4.30 44.65 -5.70
N PRO A 3 -4.11 43.83 -6.74
CA PRO A 3 -4.62 42.47 -6.73
C PRO A 3 -3.75 41.60 -5.81
N TRP A 4 -4.44 40.92 -4.89
CA TRP A 4 -3.92 40.03 -3.88
C TRP A 4 -3.30 38.78 -4.52
N PRO A 5 -2.17 38.22 -4.02
CA PRO A 5 -1.53 37.09 -4.66
C PRO A 5 -2.31 35.81 -4.36
N TRP A 6 -2.79 35.16 -5.43
CA TRP A 6 -3.20 33.77 -5.39
C TRP A 6 -1.98 32.92 -5.02
N ASN A 7 -1.81 32.64 -3.74
CA ASN A 7 -0.81 31.69 -3.28
C ASN A 7 -1.34 30.29 -3.59
N ARG A 8 -1.22 29.88 -4.86
CA ARG A 8 -1.46 28.50 -5.30
C ARG A 8 -0.46 27.65 -4.53
N LYS A 9 -0.87 27.08 -3.39
CA LYS A 9 -0.03 26.20 -2.56
C LYS A 9 0.58 25.16 -3.51
N LYS A 10 1.88 25.29 -3.82
CA LYS A 10 2.62 24.24 -4.52
C LYS A 10 2.45 22.99 -3.67
N SER A 11 1.77 21.96 -4.19
CA SER A 11 1.67 20.73 -3.40
C SER A 11 3.08 20.14 -3.32
N ASN A 12 3.59 20.04 -2.09
CA ASN A 12 4.93 19.51 -1.82
C ASN A 12 4.88 17.97 -1.73
N PHE A 13 4.31 17.32 -2.74
CA PHE A 13 4.31 15.85 -2.82
C PHE A 13 5.69 15.34 -3.27
N SER A 14 6.04 14.15 -2.81
CA SER A 14 7.29 13.49 -3.18
C SER A 14 7.37 13.28 -4.69
N LYS A 15 8.49 13.67 -5.29
CA LYS A 15 8.82 13.40 -6.70
C LYS A 15 9.58 12.09 -6.89
N LYS A 16 9.90 11.38 -5.80
CA LYS A 16 10.66 10.13 -5.86
C LYS A 16 9.78 9.05 -6.49
N LYS A 17 10.38 8.27 -7.39
CA LYS A 17 9.74 7.07 -7.96
C LYS A 17 10.07 5.79 -7.20
N ASN A 18 11.17 5.77 -6.45
CA ASN A 18 11.63 4.59 -5.73
C ASN A 18 11.78 4.92 -4.24
N PHE A 19 11.21 4.06 -3.40
CA PHE A 19 11.26 4.16 -1.95
C PHE A 19 11.85 2.87 -1.40
N ASN A 20 12.83 2.99 -0.51
CA ASN A 20 13.36 1.88 0.28
C ASN A 20 13.09 2.23 1.75
N LEU A 21 12.19 1.49 2.38
CA LEU A 21 11.65 1.77 3.69
C LEU A 21 12.15 0.73 4.68
N LYS A 22 12.48 1.20 5.88
CA LYS A 22 12.80 0.36 7.03
C LYS A 22 11.49 -0.17 7.65
N PRO A 23 11.57 -1.22 8.49
CA PRO A 23 10.47 -1.56 9.39
C PRO A 23 10.03 -0.32 10.18
N ASP A 24 8.74 -0.25 10.51
CA ASP A 24 8.13 0.83 11.29
C ASP A 24 8.22 2.23 10.67
N ALA A 25 8.59 2.33 9.39
CA ALA A 25 8.60 3.61 8.69
C ALA A 25 7.20 4.24 8.72
N ASN A 26 7.13 5.50 9.15
CA ASN A 26 5.93 6.32 9.15
C ASN A 26 6.24 7.61 8.39
N LEU A 27 5.67 7.76 7.19
CA LEU A 27 5.92 8.88 6.29
C LEU A 27 4.69 9.77 6.23
N PRO A 28 4.79 11.09 6.45
CA PRO A 28 3.68 11.99 6.19
C PRO A 28 3.35 12.08 4.69
N MET A 29 2.15 12.52 4.33
CA MET A 29 1.68 12.68 2.94
C MET A 29 2.72 13.29 1.98
N GLY A 30 3.41 14.36 2.39
CA GLY A 30 4.39 15.03 1.54
C GLY A 30 5.64 14.19 1.22
N ALA A 31 5.99 13.24 2.09
CA ALA A 31 7.14 12.35 1.94
C ALA A 31 6.76 10.96 1.42
N ALA A 32 5.48 10.57 1.52
CA ALA A 32 4.95 9.31 1.03
C ALA A 32 4.99 9.20 -0.50
N PRO A 33 4.90 7.98 -1.07
CA PRO A 33 4.76 7.77 -2.50
C PRO A 33 3.54 8.50 -3.09
N MET A 34 3.72 9.18 -4.23
CA MET A 34 2.61 9.84 -4.92
C MET A 34 1.81 8.80 -5.72
N ILE A 35 0.70 8.32 -5.15
CA ILE A 35 -0.09 7.21 -5.72
C ILE A 35 -1.29 7.66 -6.57
N ALA A 36 -1.63 8.95 -6.56
CA ALA A 36 -2.79 9.47 -7.26
C ALA A 36 -2.65 9.25 -8.78
N LYS A 37 -3.57 8.48 -9.36
CA LYS A 37 -3.63 8.11 -10.79
C LYS A 37 -2.37 7.38 -11.26
N LYS A 38 -1.74 6.61 -10.38
CA LYS A 38 -0.47 5.92 -10.65
C LYS A 38 -0.57 4.42 -10.44
N ALA A 39 0.02 3.69 -11.38
CA ALA A 39 0.39 2.30 -11.20
C ALA A 39 1.61 2.23 -10.28
N PHE A 40 1.71 1.15 -9.51
CA PHE A 40 2.82 0.94 -8.60
C PHE A 40 3.08 -0.53 -8.32
N GLU A 41 4.25 -0.78 -7.75
CA GLU A 41 4.68 -2.08 -7.28
C GLU A 41 5.26 -1.96 -5.88
N VAL A 42 5.02 -2.98 -5.06
CA VAL A 42 5.48 -3.09 -3.69
C VAL A 42 6.16 -4.45 -3.52
N GLU A 43 7.37 -4.47 -2.98
CA GLU A 43 8.07 -5.68 -2.51
C GLU A 43 8.30 -5.54 -1.01
N VAL A 44 7.85 -6.52 -0.23
CA VAL A 44 8.09 -6.63 1.21
C VAL A 44 8.96 -7.86 1.44
N GLN A 45 10.12 -7.65 2.06
CA GLN A 45 10.92 -8.75 2.58
C GLN A 45 10.69 -8.88 4.07
N ILE A 46 10.40 -10.10 4.53
CA ILE A 46 10.17 -10.44 5.93
C ILE A 46 11.25 -11.42 6.41
N GLU A 47 11.56 -11.38 7.70
CA GLU A 47 12.42 -12.36 8.36
C GLU A 47 11.60 -13.44 9.08
N LYS A 48 10.36 -13.11 9.45
CA LYS A 48 9.41 -14.02 10.11
C LYS A 48 8.02 -13.75 9.55
N GLN A 49 7.32 -14.82 9.16
CA GLN A 49 5.91 -14.77 8.76
C GLN A 49 5.01 -14.45 9.95
N GLY A 50 3.84 -13.93 9.63
CA GLY A 50 2.87 -13.45 10.60
C GLY A 50 1.60 -12.98 9.91
N ASN A 51 0.63 -12.55 10.70
CA ASN A 51 -0.58 -11.87 10.26
C ASN A 51 -0.46 -10.36 10.51
N GLY A 52 -1.23 -9.59 9.76
CA GLY A 52 -1.34 -8.15 9.88
C GLY A 52 -0.70 -7.37 8.74
N ILE A 53 -0.66 -6.05 8.92
CA ILE A 53 -0.34 -5.09 7.86
C ILE A 53 1.15 -5.05 7.55
N LEU A 54 1.50 -5.34 6.30
CA LEU A 54 2.88 -5.20 5.84
C LEU A 54 3.19 -3.74 5.52
N VAL A 55 2.30 -3.09 4.77
CA VAL A 55 2.41 -1.67 4.42
C VAL A 55 1.04 -1.15 3.99
N ALA A 56 0.71 0.05 4.45
CA ALA A 56 -0.50 0.78 4.10
C ALA A 56 -0.17 2.24 3.79
N GLN A 57 -0.97 2.84 2.91
CA GLN A 57 -0.92 4.28 2.67
C GLN A 57 -2.33 4.82 2.46
N GLY A 58 -2.63 5.91 3.15
CA GLY A 58 -3.93 6.57 3.08
C GLY A 58 -4.92 6.03 4.11
N GLY A 59 -6.21 6.22 3.83
CA GLY A 59 -7.28 5.86 4.75
C GLY A 59 -8.61 5.56 4.05
N ASP A 60 -9.70 5.78 4.77
CA ASP A 60 -11.07 5.41 4.39
C ASP A 60 -11.62 6.05 3.12
N THR A 61 -11.01 7.12 2.62
CA THR A 61 -11.46 7.85 1.43
C THR A 61 -10.61 7.51 0.21
N HIS A 62 -9.29 7.49 0.39
CA HIS A 62 -8.30 7.16 -0.63
C HIS A 62 -7.15 6.43 0.05
N GLY A 63 -6.77 5.27 -0.48
CA GLY A 63 -5.65 4.54 0.09
C GLY A 63 -5.52 3.13 -0.45
N TRP A 64 -4.53 2.41 0.08
CA TRP A 64 -4.34 0.98 -0.16
C TRP A 64 -3.62 0.35 1.02
N SER A 65 -3.79 -0.96 1.16
CA SER A 65 -3.10 -1.77 2.17
C SER A 65 -2.74 -3.14 1.62
N LEU A 66 -1.54 -3.61 1.98
CA LEU A 66 -1.05 -4.96 1.73
C LEU A 66 -0.82 -5.64 3.07
N PHE A 67 -1.50 -6.76 3.31
CA PHE A 67 -1.44 -7.48 4.58
C PHE A 67 -1.50 -8.99 4.38
N ILE A 68 -1.18 -9.72 5.44
CA ILE A 68 -1.30 -11.18 5.50
C ILE A 68 -2.38 -11.53 6.53
N GLN A 69 -3.26 -12.46 6.19
CA GLN A 69 -4.22 -13.04 7.12
C GLN A 69 -4.30 -14.54 6.89
N GLU A 70 -4.06 -15.33 7.92
CA GLU A 70 -4.06 -16.80 7.89
C GLU A 70 -3.15 -17.40 6.78
N GLY A 71 -2.03 -16.73 6.52
CA GLY A 71 -1.06 -17.08 5.48
C GLY A 71 -1.48 -16.70 4.06
N VAL A 72 -2.60 -15.97 3.88
CA VAL A 72 -3.07 -15.47 2.58
C VAL A 72 -2.68 -14.00 2.43
N ILE A 73 -2.16 -13.62 1.25
CA ILE A 73 -1.90 -12.21 0.94
C ILE A 73 -3.20 -11.53 0.53
N HIS A 74 -3.44 -10.36 1.09
CA HIS A 74 -4.55 -9.49 0.75
C HIS A 74 -4.05 -8.12 0.31
N PHE A 75 -4.65 -7.60 -0.75
CA PHE A 75 -4.53 -6.22 -1.19
C PHE A 75 -5.90 -5.57 -1.12
N ILE A 76 -5.98 -4.43 -0.45
CA ILE A 76 -7.17 -3.59 -0.41
C ILE A 76 -6.83 -2.23 -1.01
N ILE A 77 -7.78 -1.65 -1.72
CA ILE A 77 -7.73 -0.27 -2.21
C ILE A 77 -9.03 0.45 -1.85
N CYS A 78 -8.93 1.71 -1.42
CA CYS A 78 -10.07 2.59 -1.24
C CYS A 78 -10.11 3.67 -2.33
N LEU A 79 -11.25 3.73 -3.03
CA LEU A 79 -11.48 4.59 -4.19
C LEU A 79 -12.68 5.50 -3.93
N ALA A 80 -12.44 6.66 -3.32
CA ALA A 80 -13.48 7.63 -2.95
C ALA A 80 -14.53 7.01 -2.00
N GLY A 81 -14.06 6.38 -0.92
CA GLY A 81 -14.91 5.72 0.08
C GLY A 81 -15.32 4.29 -0.27
N LYS A 82 -15.09 3.83 -1.51
CA LYS A 82 -15.40 2.46 -1.93
C LYS A 82 -14.19 1.56 -1.76
N VAL A 83 -14.33 0.54 -0.92
CA VAL A 83 -13.30 -0.47 -0.66
C VAL A 83 -13.41 -1.62 -1.67
N GLU A 84 -12.29 -2.00 -2.26
CA GLU A 84 -12.17 -3.17 -3.14
C GLU A 84 -10.99 -4.05 -2.70
N LYS A 85 -11.16 -5.37 -2.74
CA LYS A 85 -10.21 -6.35 -2.19
C LYS A 85 -9.81 -7.38 -3.24
N VAL A 86 -8.51 -7.64 -3.35
CA VAL A 86 -7.94 -8.74 -4.11
C VAL A 86 -7.17 -9.63 -3.13
N LYS A 87 -7.44 -10.94 -3.16
CA LYS A 87 -6.75 -11.90 -2.29
C LYS A 87 -6.05 -12.96 -3.12
N ALA A 88 -4.94 -13.49 -2.60
CA ALA A 88 -4.30 -14.65 -3.18
C ALA A 88 -5.24 -15.86 -3.09
N THR A 89 -5.18 -16.74 -4.09
CA THR A 89 -5.88 -18.03 -4.11
C THR A 89 -5.06 -19.12 -3.43
N GLU A 90 -3.75 -18.90 -3.28
CA GLU A 90 -2.82 -19.80 -2.60
C GLU A 90 -2.26 -19.17 -1.32
N LYS A 91 -2.01 -20.02 -0.32
CA LYS A 91 -1.29 -19.62 0.90
C LYS A 91 0.21 -19.50 0.65
N LEU A 92 0.85 -18.65 1.44
CA LEU A 92 2.30 -18.61 1.58
C LEU A 92 2.81 -19.96 2.09
N GLY A 93 3.87 -20.47 1.48
CA GLY A 93 4.65 -21.57 2.03
C GLY A 93 5.60 -21.08 3.12
N ASN A 94 6.10 -21.98 3.98
CA ASN A 94 6.97 -21.62 5.11
C ASN A 94 8.27 -20.88 4.72
N LYS A 95 8.71 -21.00 3.46
CA LYS A 95 9.93 -20.35 2.93
C LYS A 95 9.63 -19.06 2.17
N ASP A 96 8.38 -18.66 2.05
CA ASP A 96 7.97 -17.45 1.36
C ASP A 96 8.25 -16.22 2.22
N LEU A 97 9.41 -15.61 2.00
CA LEU A 97 9.89 -14.46 2.76
C LEU A 97 9.94 -13.16 1.94
N LYS A 98 9.52 -13.21 0.68
CA LYS A 98 9.46 -12.05 -0.22
C LYS A 98 8.08 -11.99 -0.83
N ILE A 99 7.25 -11.07 -0.34
CA ILE A 99 5.90 -10.82 -0.84
C ILE A 99 5.98 -9.64 -1.81
N SER A 100 5.25 -9.71 -2.92
CA SER A 100 5.07 -8.53 -3.77
C SER A 100 3.66 -8.41 -4.33
N THR A 101 3.27 -7.16 -4.58
CA THR A 101 2.06 -6.82 -5.32
C THR A 101 2.37 -5.80 -6.40
N LYS A 102 1.65 -5.89 -7.52
CA LYS A 102 1.69 -4.91 -8.61
C LYS A 102 0.28 -4.53 -9.00
N LEU A 103 -0.02 -3.23 -8.90
CA LEU A 103 -1.21 -2.61 -9.49
C LEU A 103 -0.81 -1.91 -10.79
N ASP A 104 -1.37 -2.35 -11.91
CA ASP A 104 -1.12 -1.72 -13.21
C ASP A 104 -2.14 -0.63 -13.56
N SER A 105 -1.88 0.10 -14.66
CA SER A 105 -2.73 1.22 -15.09
C SER A 105 -4.13 0.81 -15.54
N SER A 106 -4.38 -0.48 -15.77
CA SER A 106 -5.68 -1.03 -16.13
C SER A 106 -6.51 -1.46 -14.91
N GLY A 107 -5.93 -1.39 -13.71
CA GLY A 107 -6.54 -1.87 -12.47
C GLY A 107 -6.27 -3.34 -12.17
N GLU A 108 -5.39 -4.02 -12.92
CA GLU A 108 -5.01 -5.39 -12.61
C GLU A 108 -4.06 -5.41 -11.41
N VAL A 109 -4.40 -6.21 -10.40
CA VAL A 109 -3.59 -6.47 -9.21
C VAL A 109 -3.07 -7.90 -9.29
N ASN A 110 -1.75 -8.05 -9.20
CA ASN A 110 -1.10 -9.36 -9.12
C ASN A 110 -0.40 -9.52 -7.77
N LEU A 111 -0.49 -10.71 -7.17
CA LEU A 111 0.09 -11.04 -5.87
C LEU A 111 1.09 -12.19 -6.02
N TYR A 112 2.28 -12.05 -5.41
CA TYR A 112 3.38 -13.01 -5.56
C TYR A 112 4.08 -13.30 -4.24
N SER A 113 4.71 -14.48 -4.19
CA SER A 113 5.88 -14.73 -3.37
C SER A 113 7.08 -15.05 -4.26
N GLY A 114 8.13 -14.24 -4.19
CA GLY A 114 9.26 -14.33 -5.11
C GLY A 114 8.78 -14.27 -6.57
N ASN A 115 8.99 -15.34 -7.32
CA ASN A 115 8.54 -15.46 -8.72
C ASN A 115 7.21 -16.23 -8.86
N ARG A 116 6.66 -16.76 -7.77
CA ARG A 116 5.43 -17.55 -7.78
C ARG A 116 4.23 -16.61 -7.67
N LYS A 117 3.38 -16.61 -8.69
CA LYS A 117 2.09 -15.90 -8.66
C LYS A 117 1.13 -16.67 -7.76
N LEU A 118 0.65 -16.01 -6.71
CA LEU A 118 -0.27 -16.59 -5.72
C LEU A 118 -1.73 -16.20 -5.97
N GLY A 119 -1.96 -15.19 -6.81
CA GLY A 119 -3.29 -14.77 -7.24
C GLY A 119 -3.27 -13.49 -8.06
N SER A 120 -4.42 -13.13 -8.60
CA SER A 120 -4.67 -11.81 -9.19
C SER A 120 -6.15 -11.46 -9.13
N GLY A 121 -6.46 -10.20 -9.43
CA GLY A 121 -7.82 -9.70 -9.51
C GLY A 121 -7.83 -8.29 -10.09
N LYS A 122 -9.03 -7.80 -10.39
CA LYS A 122 -9.22 -6.49 -11.00
C LYS A 122 -9.95 -5.55 -10.06
N VAL A 123 -9.40 -4.36 -9.88
CA VAL A 123 -10.07 -3.23 -9.22
C VAL A 123 -10.62 -2.28 -10.27
N SER A 124 -11.62 -1.49 -9.90
CA SER A 124 -12.33 -0.57 -10.81
C SER A 124 -11.48 0.61 -11.28
N GLY A 125 -10.34 0.87 -10.62
CA GLY A 125 -9.38 1.87 -11.08
C GLY A 125 -8.23 2.11 -10.11
N LEU A 126 -7.47 3.16 -10.41
CA LEU A 126 -6.39 3.67 -9.57
C LEU A 126 -6.94 4.65 -8.53
N VAL A 127 -6.18 4.87 -7.45
CA VAL A 127 -6.50 5.91 -6.46
C VAL A 127 -6.62 7.26 -7.17
N LYS A 128 -7.74 7.96 -6.99
CA LYS A 128 -8.06 9.19 -7.75
C LYS A 128 -7.25 10.39 -7.29
N GLU A 129 -7.03 10.51 -5.98
CA GLU A 129 -6.37 11.64 -5.34
C GLU A 129 -5.31 11.18 -4.35
N MET A 130 -4.40 12.07 -3.98
CA MET A 130 -3.36 11.74 -3.00
C MET A 130 -4.03 11.63 -1.62
N PRO A 131 -3.86 10.51 -0.90
CA PRO A 131 -4.40 10.41 0.46
C PRO A 131 -3.82 11.47 1.39
N VAL A 132 -4.66 11.96 2.30
CA VAL A 132 -4.23 12.85 3.40
C VAL A 132 -3.34 12.10 4.37
N ASP A 133 -3.70 10.86 4.66
CA ASP A 133 -2.92 9.99 5.53
C ASP A 133 -1.67 9.48 4.82
N GLY A 134 -0.62 9.35 5.63
CA GLY A 134 0.71 8.99 5.22
C GLY A 134 0.87 7.53 4.80
N LEU A 135 2.11 7.07 4.76
CA LEU A 135 2.45 5.67 4.56
C LEU A 135 3.04 5.09 5.85
N GLN A 136 2.61 3.90 6.22
CA GLN A 136 3.11 3.17 7.38
C GLN A 136 3.51 1.74 7.01
N VAL A 137 4.57 1.24 7.65
CA VAL A 137 5.10 -0.13 7.47
C VAL A 137 4.93 -0.91 8.77
N GLY A 138 4.37 -2.11 8.69
CA GLY A 138 4.19 -3.02 9.83
C GLY A 138 2.99 -2.71 10.74
N ARG A 139 2.28 -1.62 10.49
CA ARG A 139 1.09 -1.17 11.23
C ARG A 139 0.31 -0.14 10.41
N ASP A 140 -0.96 0.04 10.77
CA ASP A 140 -1.79 1.17 10.34
C ASP A 140 -2.31 1.87 11.60
N GLU A 141 -1.81 3.08 11.85
CA GLU A 141 -2.26 3.97 12.93
C GLU A 141 -3.17 5.10 12.38
N GLY A 142 -3.37 5.15 11.05
CA GLY A 142 -4.29 6.05 10.36
C GLY A 142 -5.70 5.46 10.27
N GLY A 143 -6.70 6.26 9.87
CA GLY A 143 -8.06 5.77 9.72
C GLY A 143 -8.09 4.63 8.70
N SER A 144 -8.35 3.40 9.17
CA SER A 144 -8.16 2.15 8.42
C SER A 144 -8.60 2.26 6.96
N VAL A 145 -7.75 1.83 6.02
CA VAL A 145 -8.15 1.65 4.62
C VAL A 145 -9.16 0.50 4.53
N GLY A 146 -10.44 0.81 4.76
CA GLY A 146 -11.53 -0.15 4.83
C GLY A 146 -11.55 -0.93 6.15
N GLU A 147 -12.74 -1.10 6.74
CA GLU A 147 -12.92 -1.94 7.92
C GLU A 147 -12.75 -3.42 7.57
N ASP A 148 -11.74 -4.07 8.16
CA ASP A 148 -11.81 -5.47 8.59
C ASP A 148 -10.81 -5.67 9.76
N PRO A 149 -11.21 -6.19 10.94
CA PRO A 149 -10.74 -5.66 12.22
C PRO A 149 -9.94 -6.63 13.12
N GLU A 150 -9.03 -7.45 12.59
CA GLU A 150 -8.07 -8.20 13.43
C GLU A 150 -6.65 -8.18 12.87
N SER A 151 -5.74 -7.59 13.64
CA SER A 151 -4.29 -7.40 13.40
C SER A 151 -3.88 -6.20 12.54
N PHE A 152 -4.10 -4.99 13.09
CA PHE A 152 -3.48 -3.75 12.58
C PHE A 152 -1.95 -3.84 12.54
N ALA A 153 -1.33 -4.43 13.57
CA ALA A 153 0.11 -4.62 13.64
C ALA A 153 0.50 -5.99 13.07
N PHE A 154 1.58 -6.02 12.30
CA PHE A 154 2.15 -7.28 11.84
C PHE A 154 2.85 -8.01 12.99
N ASP A 155 2.41 -9.24 13.29
CA ASP A 155 2.98 -10.07 14.38
C ASP A 155 4.24 -10.88 13.97
N GLY A 156 4.64 -10.74 12.70
CA GLY A 156 5.88 -11.27 12.15
C GLY A 156 7.05 -10.30 12.31
N LYS A 157 8.00 -10.35 11.36
CA LYS A 157 9.14 -9.41 11.34
C LYS A 157 9.44 -8.94 9.92
N ILE A 158 9.24 -7.66 9.66
CA ILE A 158 9.60 -7.03 8.38
C ILE A 158 11.10 -6.73 8.37
N LYS A 159 11.75 -6.96 7.23
CA LYS A 159 13.15 -6.58 6.98
C LYS A 159 13.26 -5.26 6.25
N LYS A 160 12.49 -5.11 5.16
CA LYS A 160 12.44 -3.90 4.33
C LYS A 160 11.23 -3.91 3.41
N VAL A 161 10.80 -2.73 3.00
CA VAL A 161 9.79 -2.53 1.96
C VAL A 161 10.39 -1.70 0.84
N LYS A 162 10.07 -2.06 -0.41
CA LYS A 162 10.39 -1.29 -1.59
C LYS A 162 9.11 -0.91 -2.31
N ILE A 163 8.99 0.34 -2.71
CA ILE A 163 7.86 0.81 -3.51
C ILE A 163 8.40 1.51 -4.75
N LYS A 164 7.83 1.17 -5.90
CA LYS A 164 8.13 1.78 -7.18
C LYS A 164 6.86 2.35 -7.80
N ILE A 165 6.87 3.64 -8.09
CA ILE A 165 5.79 4.38 -8.77
C ILE A 165 6.13 4.52 -10.25
N TYR A 166 5.15 4.27 -11.12
CA TYR A 166 5.31 4.30 -12.57
C TYR A 166 4.91 5.66 -13.19
#